data_AF-A0A6V8QCT4-F1
#
_entry.id   AF-A0A6V8QCT4-F1
#
_cell.length_a   1.000
_cell.length_b   1.000
_cell.length_c   1.000
_cell.angle_alpha   90.00
_cell.angle_beta   90.00
_cell.angle_gamma   90.00
#
_symmetry.space_group_name_H-M   'P 1'
#
loop_
_entity.id
_entity.type
_entity.pdbx_description
1 polymer ?
#
loop_
_entity_poly.entity_id
_entity_poly.type
_entity_poly.pdbx_seq_one_letter_code
_entity_poly.pdbx_strand_id
1 'polypeptide(L)' 'MMKAEKGDTTGFLKMLMRIIIRFKGKIIDLWVDNARWHKGERVRKFLLKNRNLHLHYLPPYHPELNYQESLW' A
#
# COMPACT_ATOMS: atom_id res chain seq x y z
N MET A 1 12.95 -17.65 1.89
CA MET A 1 12.07 -16.83 2.76
C MET A 1 12.25 -15.37 2.36
N MET A 2 11.24 -14.74 1.76
CA MET A 2 11.31 -13.29 1.47
C MET A 2 11.45 -12.58 2.83
N LYS A 3 12.56 -11.88 3.05
CA LYS A 3 12.67 -10.97 4.20
C LYS A 3 11.52 -9.96 4.09
N ALA A 4 10.70 -9.87 5.13
CA ALA A 4 9.74 -8.79 5.24
C ALA A 4 10.51 -7.47 5.10
N GLU A 5 10.07 -6.62 4.19
CA GLU A 5 10.66 -5.29 4.09
C GLU A 5 10.41 -4.56 5.41
N LYS A 6 11.36 -3.68 5.80
CA LYS A 6 11.19 -2.89 7.03
C LYS A 6 9.86 -2.15 6.99
N GLY A 7 9.22 -2.03 8.14
CA GLY A 7 8.00 -1.24 8.34
C GLY A 7 8.25 0.26 8.21
N ASP A 8 8.67 0.70 7.03
CA ASP A 8 9.01 2.08 6.71
C ASP A 8 8.55 2.47 5.29
N THR A 9 8.49 3.77 5.01
CA THR A 9 8.00 4.27 3.71
C THR A 9 8.81 3.73 2.54
N THR A 10 10.10 3.43 2.71
CA THR A 10 10.92 2.88 1.62
C THR A 10 10.52 1.45 1.28
N GLY A 11 10.27 0.61 2.29
CA GLY A 11 9.71 -0.73 2.11
C GLY A 11 8.33 -0.68 1.47
N PHE A 12 7.43 0.16 1.99
CA PHE A 12 6.10 0.31 1.41
C PHE A 12 6.14 0.67 -0.09
N LEU A 13 6.96 1.65 -0.50
CA LEU A 13 7.08 2.03 -1.91
C LEU A 13 7.65 0.91 -2.80
N LYS A 14 8.57 0.09 -2.28
CA LYS A 14 9.11 -1.08 -2.99
C LYS A 14 8.05 -2.16 -3.18
N MET A 15 7.23 -2.41 -2.16
CA MET A 15 6.07 -3.30 -2.26
C MET A 15 5.08 -2.79 -3.33
N LEU A 16 4.70 -1.52 -3.30
CA LEU A 16 3.78 -0.94 -4.29
C LEU A 16 4.32 -1.08 -5.72
N MET A 17 5.63 -0.85 -5.92
CA MET A 17 6.25 -1.03 -7.24
C MET A 17 6.17 -2.48 -7.71
N ARG A 18 6.38 -3.46 -6.82
CA ARG A 18 6.21 -4.88 -7.16
C ARG A 18 4.77 -5.21 -7.58
N ILE A 19 3.78 -4.65 -6.89
CA ILE A 19 2.35 -4.81 -7.24
C ILE A 19 2.08 -4.23 -8.64
N ILE A 20 2.52 -3.00 -8.92
CA ILE A 20 2.34 -2.35 -10.23
C ILE A 20 2.96 -3.19 -11.36
N ILE A 21 4.18 -3.70 -11.17
CA ILE A 21 4.86 -4.54 -12.16
C ILE A 21 4.10 -5.86 -12.37
N ARG A 22 3.65 -6.49 -11.28
CA ARG A 22 2.94 -7.78 -11.31
C ARG A 22 1.59 -7.71 -12.02
N PHE A 23 0.93 -6.55 -11.95
CA PHE A 23 -0.37 -6.28 -12.56
C PHE A 23 -0.30 -5.18 -13.63
N LYS A 24 0.79 -5.20 -14.43
CA LYS A 24 1.02 -4.22 -15.49
C LYS A 24 -0.19 -4.07 -16.42
N GLY A 25 -0.58 -2.83 -16.70
CA GLY A 25 -1.72 -2.50 -17.57
C GLY A 25 -3.09 -2.59 -16.90
N LYS A 26 -3.15 -2.82 -15.58
CA LYS A 26 -4.38 -2.78 -14.79
C LYS A 26 -4.48 -1.51 -13.96
N ILE A 27 -5.71 -1.12 -13.66
CA ILE A 27 -6.03 -0.19 -12.58
C ILE A 27 -6.06 -1.01 -11.28
N ILE A 28 -5.44 -0.47 -10.24
CA ILE A 28 -5.23 -1.14 -8.96
C ILE A 28 -5.80 -0.24 -7.88
N ASP A 29 -6.91 -0.65 -7.28
CA ASP A 29 -7.45 -0.07 -6.06
C ASP A 29 -6.96 -0.91 -4.87
N LEU A 30 -6.17 -0.30 -3.98
CA LEU A 30 -5.54 -0.97 -2.85
C LEU A 30 -5.99 -0.31 -1.54
N TRP A 31 -6.60 -1.11 -0.67
CA TRP A 31 -6.97 -0.68 0.68
C TRP A 31 -5.81 -0.93 1.65
N VAL A 32 -5.48 0.09 2.43
CA VAL A 32 -4.41 0.05 3.43
C VAL A 32 -4.90 0.62 4.76
N ASP A 33 -4.24 0.23 5.85
CA ASP A 33 -4.46 0.83 7.16
C ASP A 33 -3.92 2.28 7.23
N ASN A 34 -4.07 2.90 8.39
CA ASN A 34 -3.61 4.26 8.64
C ASN A 34 -2.14 4.39 9.06
N ALA A 35 -1.31 3.37 8.84
CA ALA A 35 0.07 3.42 9.28
C ALA A 35 0.81 4.64 8.72
N ARG A 36 1.61 5.29 9.57
CA ARG A 36 2.26 6.58 9.25
C ARG A 36 3.09 6.53 7.96
N TRP A 37 3.66 5.37 7.67
CA TRP A 37 4.55 5.12 6.53
C TRP A 37 3.81 4.90 5.21
N HIS A 38 2.48 4.73 5.23
CA HIS A 38 1.60 4.76 4.06
C HIS A 38 1.23 6.18 3.61
N LYS A 39 1.69 7.21 4.33
CA LYS A 39 1.30 8.61 4.10
C LYS A 39 2.54 9.48 3.84
N GLY A 40 2.29 10.77 3.59
CA GLY A 40 3.33 11.78 3.43
C GLY A 40 3.77 12.03 1.99
N GLU A 41 4.68 12.98 1.83
CA GLU A 41 5.03 13.54 0.52
C GLU A 41 5.63 12.50 -0.45
N ARG A 42 6.45 11.58 0.06
CA ARG A 42 7.07 10.52 -0.75
C ARG A 42 6.01 9.60 -1.36
N VAL A 43 5.00 9.22 -0.58
CA VAL A 43 3.89 8.39 -1.06
C VAL A 43 3.04 9.18 -2.06
N ARG A 44 2.70 10.44 -1.77
CA ARG A 44 1.95 11.29 -2.70
C ARG A 44 2.66 11.43 -4.06
N LYS A 45 3.97 11.73 -4.05
CA LYS A 45 4.78 11.81 -5.28
C LYS A 45 4.82 10.49 -6.03
N PHE A 46 4.85 9.37 -5.32
CA PHE A 46 4.83 8.04 -5.95
C PHE A 46 3.49 7.78 -6.65
N LEU A 47 2.36 8.07 -6.01
CA LEU A 47 1.03 7.89 -6.62
C LEU A 47 0.81 8.80 -7.83
N LEU A 48 1.30 10.05 -7.78
CA LEU A 48 1.23 10.96 -8.93
C LEU A 48 1.98 10.43 -10.16
N LYS A 49 3.08 9.68 -9.97
CA LYS A 49 3.84 9.03 -11.04
C LYS A 49 3.17 7.75 -11.54
N ASN A 50 2.41 7.06 -10.69
CA ASN A 50 1.77 5.77 -10.99
C ASN A 50 0.25 5.92 -10.92
N ARG A 51 -0.33 6.62 -11.89
CA ARG A 51 -1.75 7.01 -11.90
C ARG A 51 -2.74 5.85 -11.97
N ASN A 52 -2.28 4.64 -12.27
CA ASN A 52 -3.09 3.44 -12.28
C ASN A 52 -3.18 2.76 -10.89
N LEU A 53 -2.50 3.29 -9.87
CA LEU A 53 -2.57 2.82 -8.50
C LEU A 53 -3.30 3.85 -7.62
N HIS A 54 -4.38 3.42 -7.00
CA HIS A 54 -5.16 4.20 -6.03
C HIS A 54 -5.03 3.57 -4.64
N LEU A 55 -4.66 4.39 -3.66
CA LEU A 55 -4.67 3.97 -2.26
C LEU A 55 -5.95 4.46 -1.59
N HIS A 56 -6.65 3.53 -0.95
CA HIS A 56 -7.82 3.77 -0.12
C HIS A 56 -7.42 3.51 1.34
N TYR A 57 -7.76 4.41 2.24
CA TYR A 57 -7.46 4.25 3.66
C TYR A 57 -8.70 3.77 4.39
N LEU A 58 -8.56 2.69 5.15
CA LEU A 58 -9.63 2.20 6.01
C LEU A 58 -9.94 3.22 7.12
N PRO A 59 -11.17 3.23 7.68
CA PRO A 59 -11.49 4.02 8.86
C PRO A 59 -10.54 3.70 10.03
N PRO A 60 -10.08 4.71 10.81
CA PRO A 60 -9.26 4.48 12.00
C PRO A 60 -10.00 3.61 13.02
N TYR A 61 -9.28 2.71 13.70
CA TYR A 61 -9.80 1.83 14.76
C TYR A 61 -10.90 0.84 14.34
N HIS A 62 -11.00 0.56 13.03
CA HIS A 62 -11.91 -0.46 12.48
C HIS A 62 -11.14 -1.64 11.86
N PRO A 63 -10.42 -2.45 12.67
CA PRO A 63 -9.65 -3.59 12.17
C PRO A 63 -10.53 -4.67 11.51
N GLU A 64 -11.80 -4.77 11.89
CA GLU A 64 -12.78 -5.68 11.29
C GLU A 64 -13.04 -5.42 9.81
N LEU A 65 -12.76 -4.19 9.33
CA LEU A 65 -12.85 -3.84 7.91
C LEU A 65 -11.60 -4.23 7.12
N ASN A 66 -10.51 -4.58 7.80
CA ASN A 66 -9.30 -5.07 7.16
C ASN A 66 -9.36 -6.60 7.05
N TYR A 67 -9.74 -7.12 5.88
CA TYR A 67 -9.80 -8.56 5.62
C TYR A 67 -8.50 -9.30 5.95
N GLN A 68 -7.34 -8.63 5.85
CA GLN A 68 -6.06 -9.24 6.23
C GLN A 68 -6.03 -9.66 7.71
N GLU A 69 -6.74 -8.96 8.60
CA GLU A 69 -6.77 -9.29 10.03
C GLU A 69 -7.40 -10.66 10.31
N SER A 70 -8.21 -11.18 9.38
CA SER A 70 -8.80 -12.53 9.47
C SER A 70 -7.87 -13.66 9.00
N LEU A 71 -6.72 -13.32 8.43
CA LEU A 71 -5.77 -14.28 7.83
C LEU A 71 -4.53 -14.54 8.71
N TRP A 72 -4.43 -13.86 9.85
CA TRP A 72 -3.36 -14.06 10.82
C TRP A 72 -3.47 -15.38 11.59
#